data_AF-A0A4P8KBV5-F1
#
_entry.id   AF-A0A4P8KBV5-F1
#
_cell.length_a   1.000
_cell.length_b   1.000
_cell.length_c   1.000
_cell.angle_alpha   90.00
_cell.angle_beta   90.00
_cell.angle_gamma   90.00
#
_symmetry.space_group_name_H-M   'P 1'
#
loop_
_entity.id
_entity.type
_entity.pdbx_description
1 polymer ?
#
loop_
_entity_poly.entity_id
_entity_poly.type
_entity_poly.pdbx_seq_one_letter_code
_entity_poly.pdbx_strand_id
1 'polypeptide(L)'
;MEIWNIYKMEIIKTLKRKNSLILLIPSILIVIMAFGISTGGLTFTGEGISSDGTFACLDFVTAMWGFFSTLGIWGILLILVTAFQFSGEITSGQIKMTLLRIGKRGPIIIAKFFALTTAAIGAFVLFTLTAVGSYYLFVANSSIGNASFSSATIDFPNLVAMIGFILLHLALFMAIALLAGLFLSPFIAFILSLVSLFAVNYLINSNAFEFAKYSALSVSNHLISGEAENLIPALLSSILIIACILISTSLLFKRVDIK
;
A
#
# COMPACT_ATOMS: atom_id res chain seq x y z
N MET A 1 -11.14 -9.78 -26.67
CA MET A 1 -11.17 -8.48 -25.97
C MET A 1 -9.74 -8.04 -25.69
N GLU A 2 -9.38 -6.80 -26.00
CA GLU A 2 -8.05 -6.27 -25.69
C GLU A 2 -7.83 -6.11 -24.18
N ILE A 3 -6.58 -6.24 -23.72
CA ILE A 3 -6.22 -6.18 -22.29
C ILE A 3 -6.63 -4.86 -21.64
N TRP A 4 -6.63 -3.77 -22.42
CA TRP A 4 -7.06 -2.45 -22.01
C TRP A 4 -8.54 -2.39 -21.60
N ASN A 5 -9.41 -3.08 -22.36
CA ASN A 5 -10.84 -3.11 -22.07
C ASN A 5 -11.13 -3.96 -20.82
N ILE A 6 -10.34 -5.00 -20.59
CA ILE A 6 -10.40 -5.80 -19.35
C ILE A 6 -9.99 -4.93 -18.16
N TYR A 7 -8.88 -4.20 -18.28
CA TYR A 7 -8.40 -3.29 -17.23
C TYR A 7 -9.41 -2.20 -16.86
N LYS A 8 -10.00 -1.51 -17.85
CA LYS A 8 -11.05 -0.50 -17.61
C LYS A 8 -12.24 -1.08 -16.86
N MET A 9 -12.69 -2.27 -17.26
CA MET A 9 -13.79 -2.95 -16.59
C MET A 9 -13.43 -3.28 -15.13
N GLU A 10 -12.22 -3.80 -14.88
CA GLU A 10 -11.78 -4.14 -13.52
C GLU A 10 -11.65 -2.89 -12.63
N ILE A 11 -11.13 -1.76 -13.13
CA ILE A 11 -11.12 -0.49 -12.38
C ILE A 11 -12.53 -0.08 -11.96
N ILE A 12 -13.49 -0.08 -12.89
CA ILE A 12 -14.86 0.35 -12.59
C ILE A 12 -15.49 -0.56 -11.55
N LYS A 13 -15.24 -1.88 -11.63
CA LYS A 13 -15.69 -2.84 -10.60
C LYS A 13 -15.06 -2.54 -9.25
N THR A 14 -13.74 -2.34 -9.20
CA THR A 14 -13.00 -2.04 -7.97
C THR A 14 -13.54 -0.76 -7.34
N LEU A 15 -13.69 0.33 -8.09
CA LEU A 15 -14.18 1.61 -7.57
C LEU A 15 -15.64 1.57 -7.09
N LYS A 16 -16.52 0.80 -7.75
CA LYS A 16 -17.93 0.69 -7.36
C LYS A 16 -18.18 -0.24 -6.17
N ARG A 17 -17.23 -1.10 -5.82
CA ARG A 17 -17.40 -2.05 -4.72
C ARG A 17 -17.26 -1.36 -3.37
N LYS A 18 -18.26 -1.59 -2.51
CA LYS A 18 -18.25 -1.10 -1.11
C LYS A 18 -16.97 -1.51 -0.37
N ASN A 19 -16.44 -2.70 -0.63
CA ASN A 19 -15.20 -3.19 -0.02
C ASN A 19 -13.99 -2.31 -0.34
N SER A 20 -13.94 -1.66 -1.51
CA SER A 20 -12.84 -0.74 -1.85
C SER A 20 -12.93 0.60 -1.15
N LEU A 21 -14.11 1.00 -0.66
CA LEU A 21 -14.27 2.23 0.12
C LEU A 21 -13.54 2.15 1.48
N ILE A 22 -13.25 0.94 1.95
CA ILE A 22 -12.44 0.72 3.16
C ILE A 22 -11.05 1.36 3.02
N LEU A 23 -10.52 1.53 1.80
CA LEU A 23 -9.25 2.21 1.53
C LEU A 23 -9.29 3.72 1.86
N LEU A 24 -10.47 4.29 2.12
CA LEU A 24 -10.62 5.69 2.57
C LEU A 24 -10.45 5.85 4.09
N ILE A 25 -10.53 4.77 4.86
CA ILE A 25 -10.41 4.79 6.32
C ILE A 25 -9.13 5.50 6.79
N PRO A 26 -7.93 5.23 6.20
CA PRO A 26 -6.72 5.93 6.59
C PRO A 26 -6.78 7.44 6.41
N SER A 27 -7.45 7.91 5.34
CA SER A 27 -7.59 9.35 5.09
C SER A 27 -8.48 10.02 6.13
N ILE A 28 -9.60 9.37 6.51
CA ILE A 28 -10.49 9.87 7.57
C ILE A 28 -9.75 9.89 8.92
N LEU A 29 -8.99 8.84 9.22
CA LEU A 29 -8.28 8.72 10.48
C LEU A 29 -7.19 9.79 10.65
N ILE A 30 -6.49 10.18 9.58
CA ILE A 30 -5.58 11.34 9.61
C ILE A 30 -6.30 12.60 10.10
N VAL A 31 -7.47 12.91 9.54
CA VAL A 31 -8.19 14.15 9.89
C VAL A 31 -8.49 14.18 11.37
N ILE A 32 -8.95 13.04 11.92
CA ILE A 32 -9.23 12.88 13.35
C ILE A 32 -7.95 13.03 14.17
N MET A 33 -6.84 12.42 13.73
CA MET A 33 -5.55 12.53 14.42
C MET A 33 -5.03 13.97 14.41
N ALA A 34 -5.03 14.65 13.26
CA ALA A 34 -4.62 16.04 13.13
C ALA A 34 -5.43 16.97 14.02
N PHE A 35 -6.74 16.75 14.09
CA PHE A 35 -7.62 17.47 15.02
C PHE A 35 -7.26 17.18 16.49
N GLY A 36 -7.04 15.91 16.85
CA GLY A 36 -6.60 15.53 18.20
C GLY A 36 -5.25 16.12 18.60
N ILE A 37 -4.34 16.27 17.65
CA ILE A 37 -3.04 16.93 17.86
C ILE A 37 -3.23 18.44 18.12
N SER A 38 -4.07 19.10 17.32
CA SER A 38 -4.33 20.54 17.48
C SER A 38 -4.97 20.91 18.81
N THR A 39 -5.76 20.01 19.38
CA THR A 39 -6.45 20.20 20.67
C THR A 39 -5.64 19.73 21.87
N GLY A 40 -4.42 19.19 21.65
CA GLY A 40 -3.56 18.66 22.70
C GLY A 40 -3.99 17.29 23.24
N GLY A 41 -5.00 16.65 22.64
CA GLY A 41 -5.44 15.29 23.00
C GLY A 41 -4.49 14.18 22.52
N LEU A 42 -3.61 14.48 21.58
CA LEU A 42 -2.56 13.58 21.08
C LEU A 42 -1.22 14.31 21.05
N THR A 43 -0.21 13.72 21.69
CA THR A 43 1.16 14.25 21.70
C THR A 43 2.08 13.34 20.89
N PHE A 44 2.91 13.92 20.02
CA PHE A 44 4.03 13.18 19.43
C PHE A 44 5.16 13.08 20.45
N THR A 45 5.45 11.86 20.89
CA THR A 45 6.62 11.54 21.70
C THR A 45 7.64 10.86 20.78
N GLY A 46 8.55 11.61 20.16
CA GLY A 46 9.57 11.04 19.29
C GLY A 46 10.61 12.03 18.79
N GLU A 47 11.80 11.52 18.45
CA GLU A 47 13.00 12.23 17.95
C GLU A 47 12.84 12.76 16.50
N GLY A 48 11.65 13.21 16.11
CA GLY A 48 11.36 13.85 14.81
C GLY A 48 11.02 15.33 14.95
N ILE A 49 11.18 15.87 16.15
CA ILE A 49 10.96 17.28 16.45
C ILE A 49 12.20 18.04 15.96
N SER A 50 12.02 19.04 15.10
CA SER A 50 13.10 19.97 14.76
C SER A 50 13.73 20.51 16.05
N SER A 51 15.00 20.93 16.03
CA SER A 51 15.73 21.44 17.21
C SER A 51 14.97 22.47 18.05
N ASP A 52 13.95 23.09 17.47
CA ASP A 52 13.13 24.17 18.02
C ASP A 52 11.76 23.71 18.57
N GLY A 53 11.45 22.41 18.58
CA GLY A 53 10.16 21.93 19.13
C GLY A 53 9.02 21.84 18.11
N THR A 54 9.24 22.21 16.84
CA THR A 54 8.16 22.42 15.84
C THR A 54 8.20 21.40 14.68
N PHE A 55 7.04 21.18 14.04
CA PHE A 55 6.86 20.29 12.88
C PHE A 55 6.55 21.09 11.62
N ALA A 56 7.32 20.88 10.55
CA ALA A 56 6.95 21.30 9.21
C ALA A 56 5.92 20.36 8.57
N CYS A 57 5.29 20.79 7.48
CA CYS A 57 4.28 19.99 6.79
C CYS A 57 4.83 18.64 6.32
N LEU A 58 6.04 18.61 5.74
CA LEU A 58 6.65 17.37 5.24
C LEU A 58 7.01 16.41 6.39
N ASP A 59 7.48 16.92 7.52
CA ASP A 59 7.74 16.11 8.72
C ASP A 59 6.44 15.46 9.22
N PHE A 60 5.36 16.24 9.28
CA PHE A 60 4.05 15.75 9.68
C PHE A 60 3.53 14.65 8.74
N VAL A 61 3.61 14.86 7.43
CA VAL A 61 3.20 13.87 6.42
C VAL A 61 4.02 12.59 6.55
N THR A 62 5.33 12.72 6.74
CA THR A 62 6.25 11.59 6.93
C THR A 62 5.92 10.83 8.20
N ALA A 63 5.65 11.52 9.31
CA ALA A 63 5.23 10.91 10.56
C ALA A 63 3.90 10.15 10.42
N MET A 64 2.91 10.72 9.71
CA MET A 64 1.65 10.02 9.42
C MET A 64 1.88 8.77 8.57
N TRP A 65 2.68 8.86 7.51
CA TRP A 65 3.04 7.69 6.71
C TRP A 65 3.76 6.61 7.54
N GLY A 66 4.73 7.00 8.35
CA GLY A 66 5.47 6.12 9.24
C GLY A 66 4.56 5.44 10.28
N PHE A 67 3.62 6.17 10.87
CA PHE A 67 2.65 5.63 11.82
C PHE A 67 1.75 4.56 11.18
N PHE A 68 1.14 4.85 10.04
CA PHE A 68 0.27 3.89 9.34
C PHE A 68 1.03 2.70 8.76
N SER A 69 2.28 2.90 8.34
CA SER A 69 3.17 1.82 7.87
C SER A 69 3.56 0.90 9.02
N THR A 70 3.98 1.45 10.16
CA THR A 70 4.40 0.69 11.35
C THR A 70 3.26 -0.16 11.92
N LEU A 71 2.05 0.41 12.01
CA LEU A 71 0.87 -0.34 12.43
C LEU A 71 0.38 -1.35 11.39
N GLY A 72 0.91 -1.32 10.17
CA GLY A 72 0.51 -2.20 9.08
C GLY A 72 -0.91 -1.95 8.58
N ILE A 73 -1.53 -0.81 8.90
CA ILE A 73 -2.93 -0.50 8.54
C ILE A 73 -3.10 -0.58 7.02
N TRP A 74 -2.19 0.03 6.25
CA TRP A 74 -2.22 -0.03 4.80
C TRP A 74 -2.11 -1.46 4.26
N GLY A 75 -1.23 -2.27 4.84
CA GLY A 75 -1.05 -3.67 4.46
C GLY A 75 -2.31 -4.50 4.74
N ILE A 76 -2.90 -4.36 5.92
CA ILE A 76 -4.14 -5.04 6.31
C ILE A 76 -5.25 -4.72 5.30
N LEU A 77 -5.48 -3.45 5.02
CA LEU A 77 -6.60 -3.04 4.16
C LEU A 77 -6.41 -3.45 2.70
N LEU A 78 -5.21 -3.29 2.14
CA LEU A 78 -4.94 -3.66 0.74
C LEU A 78 -4.99 -5.17 0.51
N ILE A 79 -4.44 -5.96 1.43
CA ILE A 79 -4.50 -7.42 1.34
C ILE A 79 -5.94 -7.89 1.49
N LEU A 80 -6.71 -7.31 2.43
CA LEU A 80 -8.13 -7.63 2.62
C LEU A 80 -8.93 -7.38 1.34
N VAL A 81 -8.81 -6.19 0.76
CA VAL A 81 -9.52 -5.84 -0.49
C VAL A 81 -9.10 -6.78 -1.62
N THR A 82 -7.80 -7.07 -1.76
CA THR A 82 -7.29 -7.95 -2.81
C THR A 82 -7.83 -9.38 -2.68
N ALA A 83 -7.77 -9.96 -1.49
CA ALA A 83 -8.23 -11.32 -1.22
C ALA A 83 -9.74 -11.45 -1.46
N PHE A 84 -10.54 -10.51 -0.96
CA PHE A 84 -12.00 -10.53 -1.14
C PHE A 84 -12.43 -10.24 -2.57
N GLN A 85 -11.69 -9.41 -3.31
CA GLN A 85 -12.02 -9.14 -4.72
C GLN A 85 -11.68 -10.31 -5.63
N PHE A 86 -10.59 -11.03 -5.39
CA PHE A 86 -10.17 -12.11 -6.27
C PHE A 86 -10.70 -13.47 -5.82
N SER A 87 -10.31 -13.93 -4.63
CA SER A 87 -10.79 -15.21 -4.12
C SER A 87 -12.30 -15.19 -3.96
N GLY A 88 -12.89 -14.07 -3.52
CA GLY A 88 -14.34 -13.94 -3.37
C GLY A 88 -15.09 -14.06 -4.70
N GLU A 89 -14.52 -13.58 -5.81
CA GLU A 89 -15.08 -13.77 -7.15
C GLU A 89 -14.99 -15.22 -7.63
N ILE A 90 -13.93 -15.94 -7.22
CA ILE A 90 -13.78 -17.37 -7.50
C ILE A 90 -14.82 -18.15 -6.71
N THR A 91 -14.94 -17.92 -5.40
CA THR A 91 -15.87 -18.67 -4.54
C THR A 91 -17.34 -18.40 -4.88
N SER A 92 -17.66 -17.18 -5.32
CA SER A 92 -19.03 -16.79 -5.73
C SER A 92 -19.37 -17.17 -7.17
N GLY A 93 -18.45 -17.78 -7.93
CA GLY A 93 -18.65 -18.12 -9.34
C GLY A 93 -18.76 -16.91 -10.28
N GLN A 94 -18.66 -15.67 -9.79
CA GLN A 94 -18.71 -14.45 -10.61
C GLN A 94 -17.58 -14.40 -11.64
N ILE A 95 -16.44 -15.03 -11.34
CA ILE A 95 -15.32 -15.11 -12.26
C ILE A 95 -15.68 -15.89 -13.53
N LYS A 96 -16.61 -16.85 -13.46
CA LYS A 96 -17.11 -17.63 -14.60
C LYS A 96 -17.85 -16.75 -15.61
N MET A 97 -18.69 -15.83 -15.13
CA MET A 97 -19.37 -14.85 -15.99
C MET A 97 -18.40 -13.87 -16.66
N THR A 98 -17.33 -13.50 -15.95
CA THR A 98 -16.27 -12.66 -16.50
C THR A 98 -15.46 -13.40 -17.57
N LEU A 99 -15.21 -14.70 -17.35
CA LEU A 99 -14.53 -15.57 -18.31
C LEU A 99 -15.32 -15.82 -19.59
N LEU A 100 -16.64 -16.02 -19.49
CA LEU A 100 -17.51 -16.19 -20.66
C LEU A 100 -17.49 -14.95 -21.57
N ARG A 101 -17.31 -13.75 -21.02
CA ARG A 101 -17.24 -12.50 -21.80
C ARG A 101 -15.85 -12.25 -22.40
N ILE A 102 -14.77 -12.65 -21.73
CA ILE A 102 -13.39 -12.33 -22.13
C ILE A 102 -12.75 -13.42 -22.98
N GLY A 103 -13.02 -14.69 -22.69
CA GLY A 103 -12.48 -15.86 -23.38
C GLY A 103 -11.04 -16.26 -23.01
N LYS A 104 -10.28 -15.44 -22.26
CA LYS A 104 -8.87 -15.71 -21.88
C LYS A 104 -8.64 -15.53 -20.37
N ARG A 105 -8.09 -16.56 -19.70
CA ARG A 105 -7.91 -16.61 -18.24
C ARG A 105 -6.73 -15.78 -17.72
N GLY A 106 -5.54 -15.91 -18.33
CA GLY A 106 -4.31 -15.30 -17.83
C GLY A 106 -4.30 -13.75 -17.76
N PRO A 107 -4.76 -13.03 -18.80
CA PRO A 107 -4.79 -11.56 -18.81
C PRO A 107 -5.69 -10.95 -17.72
N ILE A 108 -6.65 -11.71 -17.18
CA ILE A 108 -7.57 -11.23 -16.14
C ILE A 108 -6.82 -10.95 -14.83
N ILE A 109 -5.88 -11.82 -14.45
CA ILE A 109 -5.10 -11.65 -13.21
C ILE A 109 -4.23 -10.40 -13.30
N ILE A 110 -3.55 -10.22 -14.44
CA ILE A 110 -2.69 -9.06 -14.67
C ILE A 110 -3.53 -7.77 -14.65
N ALA A 111 -4.65 -7.75 -15.37
CA ALA A 111 -5.54 -6.59 -15.39
C ALA A 111 -6.13 -6.27 -14.01
N LYS A 112 -6.48 -7.29 -13.22
CA LYS A 112 -7.00 -7.11 -11.86
C LYS A 112 -5.94 -6.59 -10.91
N PHE A 113 -4.72 -7.11 -10.99
CA PHE A 113 -3.58 -6.59 -10.23
C PHE A 113 -3.35 -5.10 -10.52
N PHE A 114 -3.29 -4.72 -11.81
CA PHE A 114 -3.12 -3.31 -12.17
C PHE A 114 -4.30 -2.45 -11.71
N ALA A 115 -5.54 -2.92 -11.83
CA ALA A 115 -6.72 -2.17 -11.36
C ALA A 115 -6.67 -1.93 -9.84
N LEU A 116 -6.28 -2.94 -9.06
CA LEU A 116 -6.08 -2.83 -7.60
C LEU A 116 -4.94 -1.86 -7.26
N THR A 117 -3.81 -1.96 -7.96
CA THR A 117 -2.67 -1.05 -7.78
C THR A 117 -3.04 0.39 -8.11
N THR A 118 -3.80 0.64 -9.18
CA THR A 118 -4.30 1.98 -9.51
C THR A 118 -5.24 2.53 -8.44
N ALA A 119 -6.13 1.70 -7.89
CA ALA A 119 -6.98 2.11 -6.77
C ALA A 119 -6.16 2.42 -5.51
N ALA A 120 -5.11 1.63 -5.23
CA ALA A 120 -4.18 1.89 -4.14
C ALA A 120 -3.43 3.21 -4.31
N ILE A 121 -2.92 3.49 -5.52
CA ILE A 121 -2.28 4.78 -5.85
C ILE A 121 -3.25 5.94 -5.60
N GLY A 122 -4.50 5.83 -6.05
CA GLY A 122 -5.52 6.84 -5.80
C GLY A 122 -5.76 7.10 -4.31
N ALA A 123 -5.84 6.03 -3.51
CA ALA A 123 -5.99 6.14 -2.06
C ALA A 123 -4.75 6.74 -1.37
N PHE A 124 -3.55 6.43 -1.85
CA PHE A 124 -2.28 6.97 -1.34
C PHE A 124 -2.16 8.47 -1.61
N VAL A 125 -2.51 8.90 -2.83
CA VAL A 125 -2.55 10.31 -3.21
C VAL A 125 -3.57 11.05 -2.33
N LEU A 126 -4.78 10.50 -2.19
CA LEU A 126 -5.81 11.10 -1.34
C LEU A 126 -5.37 11.21 0.12
N PHE A 127 -4.75 10.17 0.67
CA PHE A 127 -4.20 10.19 2.03
C PHE A 127 -3.15 11.28 2.20
N THR A 128 -2.22 11.40 1.25
CA THR A 128 -1.16 12.43 1.28
C THR A 128 -1.75 13.84 1.20
N LEU A 129 -2.69 14.07 0.28
CA LEU A 129 -3.39 15.35 0.17
C LEU A 129 -4.18 15.68 1.44
N THR A 130 -4.82 14.66 2.04
CA THR A 130 -5.56 14.83 3.30
C THR A 130 -4.63 15.13 4.47
N ALA A 131 -3.43 14.52 4.52
CA ALA A 131 -2.40 14.84 5.51
C ALA A 131 -1.92 16.29 5.39
N VAL A 132 -1.58 16.73 4.16
CA VAL A 132 -1.19 18.11 3.89
C VAL A 132 -2.31 19.09 4.25
N GLY A 133 -3.53 18.82 3.79
CA GLY A 133 -4.69 19.66 4.10
C GLY A 133 -4.97 19.75 5.60
N SER A 134 -4.89 18.62 6.31
CA SER A 134 -5.12 18.57 7.76
C SER A 134 -4.03 19.28 8.54
N TYR A 135 -2.77 19.23 8.07
CA TYR A 135 -1.68 20.02 8.65
C TYR A 135 -2.00 21.52 8.60
N TYR A 136 -2.34 22.05 7.43
CA TYR A 136 -2.62 23.48 7.29
C TYR A 136 -3.91 23.92 7.99
N LEU A 137 -4.92 23.04 8.08
CA LEU A 137 -6.18 23.35 8.74
C LEU A 137 -6.06 23.35 10.28
N PHE A 138 -5.32 22.40 10.85
CA PHE A 138 -5.36 22.15 12.30
C PHE A 138 -4.00 22.36 13.00
N VAL A 139 -2.89 22.03 12.34
CA VAL A 139 -1.57 21.95 13.00
C VAL A 139 -0.73 23.21 12.77
N ALA A 140 -0.80 23.82 11.60
CA ALA A 140 0.08 24.93 11.20
C ALA A 140 0.04 26.15 12.13
N ASN A 141 -1.13 26.46 12.71
CA ASN A 141 -1.32 27.57 13.66
C ASN A 141 -1.29 27.14 15.14
N SER A 142 -0.95 25.87 15.41
CA SER A 142 -0.82 25.34 16.77
C SER A 142 0.58 25.61 17.34
N SER A 143 0.79 25.38 18.64
CA SER A 143 2.11 25.51 19.29
C SER A 143 3.18 24.56 18.75
N ILE A 144 2.78 23.56 17.97
CA ILE A 144 3.65 22.49 17.45
C ILE A 144 3.95 22.72 15.95
N GLY A 145 3.15 23.51 15.24
CA GLY A 145 3.35 23.77 13.80
C GLY A 145 4.20 25.00 13.54
N ASN A 146 4.94 25.01 12.43
CA ASN A 146 5.69 26.19 11.97
C ASN A 146 5.18 26.76 10.64
N ALA A 147 4.07 26.24 10.11
CA ALA A 147 3.46 26.59 8.82
C ALA A 147 4.37 26.45 7.57
N SER A 148 5.62 26.02 7.73
CA SER A 148 6.54 25.78 6.63
C SER A 148 6.16 24.50 5.89
N PHE A 149 6.24 24.56 4.55
CA PHE A 149 6.16 23.35 3.74
C PHE A 149 7.44 22.52 3.85
N SER A 150 8.60 23.18 3.74
CA SER A 150 9.90 22.50 3.73
C SER A 150 10.25 21.93 5.09
N SER A 151 10.70 20.68 5.09
CA SER A 151 11.27 19.99 6.23
C SER A 151 12.80 20.09 6.20
N ALA A 152 13.43 20.00 7.37
CA ALA A 152 14.87 19.84 7.52
C ALA A 152 15.32 18.36 7.54
N THR A 153 14.38 17.43 7.70
CA THR A 153 14.65 15.98 7.83
C THR A 153 14.53 15.23 6.51
N ILE A 154 13.55 15.61 5.68
CA ILE A 154 13.27 14.93 4.41
C ILE A 154 12.84 15.92 3.33
N ASP A 155 13.41 15.77 2.14
CA ASP A 155 13.00 16.52 0.98
C ASP A 155 11.77 15.89 0.29
N PHE A 156 11.09 16.69 -0.52
CA PHE A 156 9.90 16.22 -1.22
C PHE A 156 10.17 15.01 -2.15
N PRO A 157 11.27 14.96 -2.92
CA PRO A 157 11.60 13.77 -3.72
C PRO A 157 11.77 12.48 -2.90
N ASN A 158 12.47 12.52 -1.77
CA ASN A 158 12.65 11.34 -0.92
C ASN A 158 11.35 10.91 -0.26
N LEU A 159 10.47 11.85 0.11
CA LEU A 159 9.12 11.51 0.59
C LEU A 159 8.32 10.75 -0.48
N VAL A 160 8.35 11.23 -1.73
CA VAL A 160 7.65 10.57 -2.84
C VAL A 160 8.24 9.19 -3.11
N ALA A 161 9.57 9.06 -3.08
CA ALA A 161 10.26 7.78 -3.24
C ALA A 161 9.89 6.80 -2.12
N MET A 162 9.89 7.25 -0.86
CA MET A 162 9.48 6.47 0.31
C MET A 162 8.06 5.90 0.12
N ILE A 163 7.09 6.74 -0.22
CA ILE A 163 5.70 6.31 -0.49
C ILE A 163 5.65 5.29 -1.65
N GLY A 164 6.44 5.51 -2.70
CA GLY A 164 6.56 4.59 -3.83
C GLY A 164 7.11 3.22 -3.42
N PHE A 165 8.12 3.17 -2.57
CA PHE A 165 8.66 1.91 -2.05
C PHE A 165 7.70 1.21 -1.08
N ILE A 166 6.96 1.95 -0.25
CA ILE A 166 5.87 1.37 0.56
C ILE A 166 4.83 0.72 -0.37
N LEU A 167 4.40 1.42 -1.42
CA LEU A 167 3.45 0.87 -2.39
C LEU A 167 3.99 -0.40 -3.05
N LEU A 168 5.26 -0.40 -3.45
CA LEU A 168 5.90 -1.55 -4.10
C LEU A 168 5.96 -2.77 -3.15
N HIS A 169 6.28 -2.54 -1.88
CA HIS A 169 6.24 -3.57 -0.84
C HIS A 169 4.83 -4.13 -0.66
N LEU A 170 3.81 -3.29 -0.58
CA LEU A 170 2.43 -3.75 -0.46
C LEU A 170 1.92 -4.44 -1.72
N ALA A 171 2.38 -4.02 -2.91
CA ALA A 171 2.06 -4.66 -4.18
C ALA A 171 2.59 -6.09 -4.26
N LEU A 172 3.74 -6.39 -3.64
CA LEU A 172 4.23 -7.75 -3.47
C LEU A 172 3.20 -8.62 -2.72
N PHE A 173 2.68 -8.13 -1.60
CA PHE A 173 1.69 -8.89 -0.82
C PHE A 173 0.31 -8.94 -1.47
N MET A 174 -0.06 -7.96 -2.29
CA MET A 174 -1.22 -8.09 -3.18
C MET A 174 -1.02 -9.25 -4.17
N ALA A 175 0.16 -9.39 -4.77
CA ALA A 175 0.46 -10.50 -5.68
C ALA A 175 0.42 -11.85 -4.95
N ILE A 176 0.94 -11.94 -3.72
CA ILE A 176 0.83 -13.13 -2.87
C ILE A 176 -0.64 -13.44 -2.55
N ALA A 177 -1.45 -12.43 -2.22
CA ALA A 177 -2.88 -12.61 -1.96
C ALA A 177 -3.65 -13.12 -3.18
N LEU A 178 -3.29 -12.67 -4.39
CA LEU A 178 -3.83 -13.21 -5.63
C LEU A 178 -3.44 -14.68 -5.83
N LEU A 179 -2.17 -15.04 -5.56
CA LEU A 179 -1.71 -16.43 -5.66
C LEU A 179 -2.43 -17.33 -4.65
N ALA A 180 -2.46 -16.94 -3.39
CA ALA A 180 -3.16 -17.67 -2.32
C ALA A 180 -4.66 -17.79 -2.62
N GLY A 181 -5.26 -16.72 -3.15
CA GLY A 181 -6.67 -16.66 -3.50
C GLY A 181 -7.10 -17.59 -4.63
N LEU A 182 -6.17 -18.17 -5.40
CA LEU A 182 -6.49 -19.22 -6.37
C LEU A 182 -6.95 -20.52 -5.73
N PHE A 183 -6.38 -20.86 -4.57
CA PHE A 183 -6.54 -22.17 -3.94
C PHE A 183 -7.34 -22.11 -2.63
N LEU A 184 -7.37 -20.94 -1.99
CA LEU A 184 -7.92 -20.75 -0.66
C LEU A 184 -9.16 -19.86 -0.71
N SER A 185 -10.01 -20.00 0.32
CA SER A 185 -11.14 -19.10 0.52
C SER A 185 -10.67 -17.66 0.83
N PRO A 186 -11.53 -16.63 0.68
CA PRO A 186 -11.09 -15.24 0.74
C PRO A 186 -10.47 -14.87 2.09
N PHE A 187 -11.04 -15.38 3.18
CA PHE A 187 -10.55 -15.13 4.52
C PHE A 187 -9.20 -15.81 4.78
N ILE A 188 -9.03 -17.06 4.34
CA ILE A 188 -7.77 -17.80 4.53
C ILE A 188 -6.65 -17.16 3.68
N ALA A 189 -6.95 -16.78 2.44
CA ALA A 189 -6.00 -16.08 1.56
C ALA A 189 -5.56 -14.72 2.16
N PHE A 190 -6.50 -13.99 2.79
CA PHE A 190 -6.22 -12.77 3.52
C PHE A 190 -5.26 -13.02 4.70
N ILE A 191 -5.62 -13.95 5.61
CA ILE A 191 -4.82 -14.24 6.81
C ILE A 191 -3.42 -14.72 6.44
N LEU A 192 -3.29 -15.63 5.48
CA LEU A 192 -1.99 -16.16 5.04
C LEU A 192 -1.08 -15.02 4.54
N SER A 193 -1.62 -14.18 3.66
CA SER A 193 -0.86 -13.06 3.08
C SER A 193 -0.51 -12.02 4.13
N LEU A 194 -1.39 -11.80 5.11
CA LEU A 194 -1.16 -10.87 6.22
C LEU A 194 -0.05 -11.36 7.16
N VAL A 195 -0.08 -12.64 7.54
CA VAL A 195 0.97 -13.25 8.37
C VAL A 195 2.31 -13.20 7.63
N SER A 196 2.31 -13.47 6.32
CA SER A 196 3.52 -13.31 5.50
C SER A 196 4.04 -11.87 5.50
N LEU A 197 3.16 -10.86 5.42
CA LEU A 197 3.56 -9.44 5.48
C LEU A 197 4.27 -9.12 6.80
N PHE A 198 3.68 -9.47 7.95
CA PHE A 198 4.30 -9.19 9.24
C PHE A 198 5.58 -10.00 9.48
N ALA A 199 5.61 -11.27 9.06
CA ALA A 199 6.81 -12.09 9.17
C ALA A 199 7.97 -11.51 8.35
N VAL A 200 7.72 -11.09 7.11
CA VAL A 200 8.73 -10.46 6.26
C VAL A 200 9.16 -9.10 6.82
N ASN A 201 8.22 -8.27 7.31
CA ASN A 201 8.55 -6.99 7.94
C ASN A 201 9.49 -7.20 9.15
N TYR A 202 9.21 -8.20 9.98
CA TYR A 202 10.05 -8.54 11.12
C TYR A 202 11.46 -8.98 10.68
N LEU A 203 11.56 -9.83 9.65
CA LEU A 203 12.84 -10.29 9.12
C LEU A 203 13.67 -9.16 8.50
N ILE A 204 13.02 -8.20 7.85
CA ILE A 204 13.67 -7.00 7.30
C ILE A 204 14.19 -6.12 8.43
N ASN A 205 13.37 -5.81 9.43
CA ASN A 205 13.75 -4.93 10.52
C ASN A 205 14.80 -5.55 11.47
N SER A 206 14.86 -6.88 11.57
CA SER A 206 15.88 -7.59 12.35
C SER A 206 17.20 -7.79 11.59
N ASN A 207 17.30 -7.32 10.34
CA ASN A 207 18.46 -7.55 9.46
C ASN A 207 18.88 -9.02 9.37
N ALA A 208 17.91 -9.95 9.42
CA ALA A 208 18.17 -11.39 9.50
C ALA A 208 18.87 -11.94 8.25
N PHE A 209 18.74 -11.28 7.09
CA PHE A 209 19.36 -11.67 5.83
C PHE A 209 20.02 -10.48 5.14
N GLU A 210 21.22 -10.67 4.58
CA GLU A 210 21.91 -9.60 3.82
C GLU A 210 21.10 -9.10 2.62
N PHE A 211 20.35 -9.99 1.97
CA PHE A 211 19.46 -9.64 0.85
C PHE A 211 18.26 -8.78 1.27
N ALA A 212 17.90 -8.72 2.55
CA ALA A 212 16.78 -7.91 3.03
C ALA A 212 17.03 -6.41 2.83
N LYS A 213 18.30 -5.98 2.72
CA LYS A 213 18.70 -4.60 2.40
C LYS A 213 18.21 -4.13 1.03
N TYR A 214 17.96 -5.07 0.11
CA TYR A 214 17.41 -4.78 -1.22
C TYR A 214 15.90 -4.94 -1.28
N SER A 215 15.22 -5.00 -0.15
CA SER A 215 13.75 -4.98 -0.10
C SER A 215 13.22 -3.55 -0.20
N ALA A 216 12.05 -3.39 -0.80
CA ALA A 216 11.39 -2.09 -0.90
C ALA A 216 11.14 -1.46 0.47
N LEU A 217 10.76 -2.23 1.49
CA LEU A 217 10.57 -1.71 2.85
C LEU A 217 11.88 -1.24 3.48
N SER A 218 12.99 -1.97 3.31
CA SER A 218 14.29 -1.54 3.85
C SER A 218 14.73 -0.20 3.28
N VAL A 219 14.60 -0.03 1.95
CA VAL A 219 14.92 1.25 1.28
C VAL A 219 13.97 2.36 1.72
N SER A 220 12.68 2.07 1.90
CA SER A 220 11.75 3.04 2.47
C SER A 220 12.18 3.50 3.87
N ASN A 221 12.69 2.59 4.71
CA ASN A 221 13.14 2.93 6.06
C ASN A 221 14.43 3.77 6.03
N HIS A 222 15.38 3.44 5.14
CA HIS A 222 16.61 4.24 4.97
C HIS A 222 16.33 5.65 4.43
N LEU A 223 15.33 5.80 3.56
CA LEU A 223 14.90 7.12 3.10
C LEU A 223 14.33 8.00 4.23
N ILE A 224 13.71 7.39 5.24
CA ILE A 224 13.26 8.12 6.44
C ILE A 224 14.46 8.59 7.28
N SER A 225 15.55 7.82 7.30
CA SER A 225 16.79 8.20 7.99
C SER A 225 17.73 9.10 7.15
N GLY A 226 17.31 9.53 5.96
CA GLY A 226 18.09 10.40 5.08
C GLY A 226 19.15 9.69 4.22
N GLU A 227 19.16 8.36 4.19
CA GLU A 227 20.12 7.56 3.44
C GLU A 227 19.48 7.04 2.13
N ALA A 228 19.90 7.61 1.00
CA ALA A 228 19.41 7.25 -0.33
C ALA A 228 20.24 6.11 -0.96
N GLU A 229 20.36 4.99 -0.25
CA GLU A 229 21.12 3.82 -0.72
C GLU A 229 20.24 2.77 -1.41
N ASN A 230 20.82 2.04 -2.36
CA ASN A 230 20.24 0.82 -2.96
C ASN A 230 18.85 0.97 -3.63
N LEU A 231 18.47 2.19 -4.03
CA LEU A 231 17.19 2.50 -4.70
C LEU A 231 16.94 1.64 -5.95
N ILE A 232 17.91 1.58 -6.87
CA ILE A 232 17.76 0.87 -8.15
C ILE A 232 17.68 -0.66 -7.94
N PRO A 233 18.62 -1.29 -7.20
CA PRO A 233 18.52 -2.72 -6.90
C PRO A 233 17.19 -3.13 -6.26
N ALA A 234 16.69 -2.34 -5.29
CA ALA A 234 15.44 -2.67 -4.59
C ALA A 234 14.20 -2.53 -5.47
N LEU A 235 14.19 -1.55 -6.38
CA LEU A 235 13.11 -1.39 -7.34
C LEU A 235 13.07 -2.56 -8.32
N LEU A 236 14.21 -2.93 -8.89
CA LEU A 236 14.31 -4.04 -9.86
C LEU A 236 13.98 -5.39 -9.22
N SER A 237 14.52 -5.66 -8.03
CA SER A 237 14.27 -6.92 -7.31
C SER A 237 12.78 -7.09 -7.00
N SER A 238 12.13 -6.04 -6.50
CA SER A 238 10.72 -6.08 -6.12
C SER A 238 9.82 -6.26 -7.35
N ILE A 239 10.08 -5.53 -8.44
CA ILE A 239 9.33 -5.69 -9.70
C ILE A 239 9.49 -7.10 -10.26
N LEU A 240 10.71 -7.65 -10.23
CA LEU A 240 10.98 -9.00 -10.72
C LEU A 240 10.23 -10.06 -9.91
N ILE A 241 10.24 -9.96 -8.59
CA ILE A 241 9.51 -10.90 -7.71
C ILE A 241 8.00 -10.80 -7.95
N ILE A 242 7.46 -9.58 -8.03
CA ILE A 242 6.04 -9.35 -8.35
C ILE A 242 5.68 -9.98 -9.70
N ALA A 243 6.50 -9.75 -10.73
CA ALA A 243 6.28 -10.30 -12.06
C ALA A 243 6.30 -11.84 -12.04
N CYS A 244 7.27 -12.45 -11.36
CA CYS A 244 7.37 -13.91 -11.19
C CYS A 244 6.12 -14.49 -10.51
N ILE A 245 5.63 -13.86 -9.45
CA ILE A 245 4.41 -14.28 -8.76
C ILE A 245 3.21 -14.17 -9.70
N LEU A 246 3.03 -13.03 -10.37
CA LEU A 246 1.88 -12.82 -11.28
C LEU A 246 1.89 -13.77 -12.48
N ILE A 247 3.06 -14.05 -13.06
CA ILE A 247 3.22 -15.04 -14.13
C ILE A 247 2.83 -16.43 -13.60
N SER A 248 3.31 -16.81 -12.42
CA SER A 248 2.99 -18.09 -11.79
C SER A 248 1.49 -18.22 -11.51
N THR A 249 0.87 -17.20 -10.92
CA THR A 249 -0.59 -17.12 -10.69
C THR A 249 -1.35 -17.24 -12.01
N SER A 250 -0.91 -16.55 -13.05
CA SER A 250 -1.54 -16.59 -14.38
C SER A 250 -1.47 -17.97 -15.04
N LEU A 251 -0.34 -18.68 -14.90
CA LEU A 251 -0.17 -20.03 -15.41
C LEU A 251 -1.00 -21.05 -14.62
N LEU A 252 -1.02 -20.94 -13.30
CA LEU A 252 -1.81 -21.83 -12.43
C LEU A 252 -3.30 -21.64 -12.64
N PHE A 253 -3.78 -20.40 -12.79
CA PHE A 253 -5.20 -20.11 -13.03
C PHE A 253 -5.74 -20.70 -14.35
N LYS A 254 -4.87 -20.92 -15.35
CA LYS A 254 -5.28 -21.65 -16.56
C LYS A 254 -5.64 -23.11 -16.27
N ARG A 255 -5.03 -23.71 -15.25
CA ARG A 255 -5.18 -25.12 -14.88
C ARG A 255 -6.24 -25.36 -13.80
N VAL A 256 -6.65 -24.33 -13.06
CA VAL A 256 -7.67 -24.45 -12.01
C VAL A 256 -9.06 -24.59 -12.65
N ASP A 257 -9.80 -25.63 -12.25
CA ASP A 257 -11.20 -25.76 -12.58
C ASP A 257 -12.04 -24.79 -11.75
N ILE A 258 -12.81 -23.97 -12.45
CA ILE A 258 -13.69 -22.97 -11.87
C ILE A 258 -15.07 -23.61 -11.78
N LYS A 259 -15.47 -23.97 -10.56
CA LYS A 259 -16.79 -24.53 -10.26
C LYS A 259 -17.88 -23.51 -10.64
#